data_AF-D5E433-F1
#
_entry.id   AF-D5E433-F1
#
_cell.length_a   1.000
_cell.length_b   1.000
_cell.length_c   1.000
_cell.angle_alpha   90.00
_cell.angle_beta   90.00
_cell.angle_gamma   90.00
#
_symmetry.space_group_name_H-M   'P 1'
#
loop_
_entity.id
_entity.type
_entity.pdbx_description
1 polymer ?
#
loop_
_entity_poly.entity_id
_entity_poly.type
_entity_poly.pdbx_seq_one_letter_code
_entity_poly.pdbx_strand_id
1 'polypeptide(L)' 'MKLHYGLNDLKDLDFMAFLPVILPVIALGTLLVLIALIDLYRNRKRRENVLIWALIILFVNTFGPILYFVIGRKDGENS' A
#
# COMPACT_ATOMS: atom_id res chain seq x y z
N MET A 1 13.79 34.33 19.33
CA MET A 1 14.02 32.88 19.33
C MET A 1 14.78 32.54 18.05
N LYS A 2 16.11 32.32 18.12
CA LYS A 2 16.91 31.96 16.93
C LYS A 2 16.69 30.47 16.67
N LEU A 3 16.01 30.14 15.58
CA LEU A 3 15.79 28.76 15.16
C LEU A 3 17.12 28.23 14.62
N HIS A 4 17.81 27.48 15.45
CA HIS A 4 19.11 26.88 15.13
C HIS A 4 18.87 25.47 14.58
N TYR A 5 18.13 25.37 13.47
CA TYR A 5 17.99 24.11 12.74
C TYR A 5 19.22 23.93 11.86
N GLY A 6 20.09 23.01 12.23
CA GLY A 6 21.24 22.58 11.46
C GLY A 6 20.98 21.25 10.78
N LEU A 7 21.73 20.93 9.72
CA LEU A 7 21.70 19.60 9.08
C LEU A 7 22.07 18.45 10.04
N ASN A 8 22.58 18.79 11.22
CA ASN A 8 22.89 17.86 12.29
C ASN A 8 21.61 17.30 12.93
N ASP A 9 20.55 18.12 13.05
CA ASP A 9 19.26 17.68 13.63
C ASP A 9 18.58 16.61 12.76
N LEU A 10 18.87 16.59 11.45
CA LEU A 10 18.38 15.56 10.53
C LEU A 10 19.03 14.19 10.79
N LYS A 11 20.24 14.18 11.37
CA LYS A 11 20.94 12.93 11.74
C LYS A 11 20.44 12.36 13.06
N ASP A 12 19.84 13.21 13.89
CA ASP A 12 19.25 12.84 15.17
C ASP A 12 17.81 12.30 15.03
N LEU A 13 17.30 12.19 13.80
CA LEU A 13 16.02 11.54 13.53
C LEU A 13 16.06 10.06 13.94
N ASP A 14 15.27 9.73 14.96
CA ASP A 14 15.16 8.37 15.45
C ASP A 14 14.19 7.55 14.59
N PHE A 15 14.74 6.84 13.61
CA PHE A 15 13.96 5.92 12.77
C PHE A 15 13.31 4.78 13.57
N MET A 16 13.86 4.41 14.74
CA MET A 16 13.29 3.35 15.58
C MET A 16 11.95 3.78 16.18
N ALA A 17 11.75 5.08 16.44
CA ALA A 17 10.49 5.61 16.96
C ALA A 17 9.31 5.39 16.00
N PHE A 18 9.55 5.27 14.70
CA PHE A 18 8.51 5.03 13.69
C PHE A 18 8.20 3.54 13.49
N LEU A 19 9.10 2.66 13.90
CA LEU A 19 8.96 1.21 13.72
C LEU A 19 7.65 0.64 14.30
N PRO A 20 7.17 1.03 15.51
CA PRO A 20 5.93 0.49 16.08
C PRO A 20 4.68 0.86 15.27
N VAL A 21 4.73 1.95 14.51
CA VAL A 21 3.62 2.42 13.67
C VAL A 21 3.67 1.79 12.28
N ILE A 22 4.88 1.65 11.72
CA ILE A 22 5.07 1.07 10.38
C ILE A 22 4.88 -0.45 10.39
N LEU A 23 5.36 -1.12 11.43
CA LEU A 23 5.32 -2.57 11.57
C LEU A 23 3.90 -3.17 11.42
N PRO A 24 2.85 -2.69 12.10
CA PRO A 24 1.50 -3.25 11.94
C PRO A 24 0.95 -3.05 10.52
N VAL A 25 1.25 -1.92 9.88
CA VAL A 25 0.79 -1.66 8.50
C VAL A 25 1.44 -2.63 7.52
N ILE A 26 2.76 -2.83 7.63
CA ILE A 26 3.48 -3.79 6.78
C ILE A 26 3.04 -5.23 7.09
N ALA A 27 2.86 -5.58 8.37
CA ALA A 27 2.41 -6.92 8.78
C ALA A 27 1.01 -7.25 8.24
N LEU A 28 0.06 -6.31 8.35
CA LEU A 28 -1.28 -6.49 7.79
C LEU A 28 -1.25 -6.54 6.27
N GLY A 29 -0.50 -5.64 5.61
CA GLY A 29 -0.36 -5.62 4.16
C GLY A 29 0.22 -6.92 3.60
N THR A 30 1.29 -7.43 4.23
CA THR A 30 1.91 -8.71 3.85
C THR A 30 0.99 -9.90 4.14
N LEU A 31 0.28 -9.92 5.27
CA LEU A 31 -0.69 -10.96 5.59
C LEU A 31 -1.82 -11.02 4.55
N LEU A 32 -2.37 -9.88 4.16
CA LEU A 32 -3.43 -9.80 3.14
C LEU A 32 -2.94 -10.30 1.78
N VAL A 33 -1.73 -9.91 1.36
CA VAL A 33 -1.11 -10.39 0.12
C VAL A 33 -0.92 -11.91 0.16
N LEU A 34 -0.43 -12.46 1.27
CA LEU A 34 -0.26 -13.91 1.44
C LEU A 34 -1.59 -14.65 1.36
N ILE A 35 -2.62 -14.19 2.08
CA ILE A 35 -3.95 -14.79 2.05
C ILE A 35 -4.52 -14.76 0.63
N ALA A 36 -4.40 -13.63 -0.06
CA ALA A 36 -4.90 -13.47 -1.42
C ALA A 36 -4.14 -14.36 -2.43
N LEU A 37 -2.82 -14.50 -2.28
CA LEU A 37 -2.01 -15.42 -3.09
C LEU A 37 -2.39 -16.89 -2.85
N ILE A 38 -2.59 -17.29 -1.59
CA ILE A 38 -3.03 -18.65 -1.23
C ILE A 38 -4.43 -18.92 -1.82
N ASP A 39 -5.36 -17.98 -1.67
CA ASP A 39 -6.70 -18.10 -2.23
C ASP A 39 -6.67 -18.21 -3.76
N LEU A 40 -5.85 -17.38 -4.41
CA LEU A 40 -5.66 -17.41 -5.86
C LEU A 40 -5.08 -18.74 -6.33
N TYR A 41 -4.07 -19.27 -5.64
CA TYR A 41 -3.48 -20.57 -5.96
C TYR A 41 -4.49 -21.72 -5.80
N ARG A 42 -5.32 -21.67 -4.74
CA ARG A 42 -6.35 -22.67 -4.46
C ARG A 42 -7.51 -22.62 -5.44
N ASN A 43 -7.92 -21.42 -5.86
CA ASN A 43 -9.02 -21.20 -6.80
C ASN A 43 -8.59 -21.04 -8.25
N ARG A 44 -7.33 -21.37 -8.58
CA ARG A 44 -6.74 -21.18 -9.92
C ARG A 44 -7.54 -21.80 -11.06
N LYS A 45 -8.25 -22.92 -10.81
CA LYS A 45 -9.05 -23.61 -11.83
C LYS A 45 -10.35 -22.87 -12.21
N ARG A 46 -10.83 -21.97 -11.35
CA ARG A 46 -12.04 -21.16 -11.60
C ARG A 46 -11.74 -19.80 -12.23
N ARG A 47 -10.50 -19.33 -12.16
CA ARG A 47 -10.11 -18.02 -12.68
C ARG A 47 -9.33 -18.20 -13.97
N GLU A 48 -9.86 -17.70 -15.08
CA GLU A 48 -9.18 -17.79 -16.38
C GLU A 48 -7.79 -17.14 -16.37
N ASN A 49 -7.65 -16.02 -15.67
CA ASN A 49 -6.45 -15.19 -15.74
C ASN A 49 -5.72 -15.08 -14.39
N VAL A 50 -5.17 -16.20 -13.91
CA VAL A 50 -4.44 -16.26 -12.63
C VAL A 50 -3.29 -15.24 -12.55
N LEU A 51 -2.55 -15.04 -13.65
CA LEU A 51 -1.44 -14.08 -13.70
C LEU A 51 -1.91 -12.63 -13.53
N ILE A 52 -3.04 -12.25 -14.14
CA ILE A 52 -3.62 -10.91 -14.00
C ILE A 52 -4.05 -10.67 -12.55
N TRP A 53 -4.68 -11.66 -11.91
CA TRP A 53 -5.06 -11.55 -10.49
C TRP A 53 -3.86 -11.43 -9.57
N ALA A 54 -2.76 -12.15 -9.83
CA ALA A 54 -1.53 -12.01 -9.07
C ALA A 54 -0.93 -10.60 -9.19
N LEU A 55 -0.90 -10.05 -10.41
CA LEU A 55 -0.53 -8.65 -10.65
C LEU A 55 -1.41 -7.69 -9.87
N ILE A 56 -2.74 -7.84 -9.92
CA ILE A 56 -3.65 -6.97 -9.18
C ILE A 56 -3.38 -7.02 -7.66
N ILE A 57 -3.22 -8.21 -7.09
CA ILE A 57 -2.97 -8.40 -5.65
C ILE A 57 -1.66 -7.72 -5.22
N LEU A 58 -0.62 -7.78 -6.04
CA LEU A 58 0.66 -7.15 -5.73
C LEU A 58 0.59 -5.62 -5.88
N PHE A 59 -0.13 -5.14 -6.90
CA PHE A 59 -0.18 -3.72 -7.25
C PHE A 59 -1.24 -2.95 -6.44
N VAL A 60 -2.23 -3.60 -5.82
CA VAL A 60 -3.32 -2.91 -5.09
C VAL A 60 -2.83 -2.08 -3.90
N ASN A 61 -1.75 -2.48 -3.22
CA ASN A 61 -1.20 -1.72 -2.08
C ASN A 61 -0.71 -0.32 -2.49
N THR A 62 -0.14 -0.19 -3.69
CA THR A 62 0.42 1.08 -4.18
C THR A 62 -0.52 1.77 -5.17
N PHE A 63 -1.07 1.01 -6.11
CA PHE A 63 -1.91 1.52 -7.19
C PHE A 63 -3.39 1.56 -6.84
N GLY A 64 -3.85 0.89 -5.78
CA GLY A 64 -5.24 0.96 -5.33
C GLY A 64 -5.67 2.40 -5.01
N PRO A 65 -4.92 3.16 -4.20
CA PRO A 65 -5.20 4.57 -3.96
C PRO A 65 -5.10 5.41 -5.22
N ILE A 66 -4.08 5.18 -6.06
CA ILE A 66 -3.87 5.91 -7.32
C ILE A 66 -5.07 5.70 -8.25
N LEU A 67 -5.50 4.45 -8.45
CA LEU A 67 -6.69 4.12 -9.25
C LEU A 67 -7.97 4.68 -8.63
N TYR A 68 -8.11 4.69 -7.31
CA TYR A 68 -9.24 5.32 -6.63
C TYR A 68 -9.28 6.83 -6.91
N PHE A 69 -8.16 7.54 -6.82
CA PHE A 69 -8.10 8.98 -7.13
C PHE A 69 -8.27 9.27 -8.63
N VAL A 70 -7.78 8.41 -9.52
CA VAL A 70 -7.85 8.62 -10.97
C VAL A 70 -9.21 8.22 -11.55
N ILE A 71 -9.76 7.07 -11.15
CA ILE A 71 -11.03 6.52 -11.67
C ILE A 71 -12.22 6.97 -10.82
N GLY A 72 -12.06 7.03 -9.49
CA GLY A 72 -13.12 7.38 -8.55
C GLY A 72 -13.50 8.86 -8.56
N ARG A 73 -12.66 9.74 -9.13
CA ARG A 73 -12.97 11.16 -9.35
C ARG A 73 -13.80 11.38 -10.60
N LYS A 74 -14.89 10.62 -10.76
CA LYS A 74 -16.01 11.07 -11.57
C LYS A 74 -16.80 12.03 -10.70
N ASP A 75 -16.41 13.30 -10.77
CA ASP A 75 -17.24 14.40 -10.30
C ASP A 75 -18.58 14.26 -11.02
N GLY A 76 -19.58 13.76 -10.30
CA GLY A 76 -20.95 13.72 -10.75
C GLY A 76 -21.49 15.13 -10.76
N GLU A 77 -21.14 15.89 -11.79
CA GLU A 77 -21.88 17.10 -12.15
C GLU A 77 -22.47 16.88 -13.54
N ASN A 78 -23.60 16.19 -13.56
CA ASN A 78 -24.59 16.42 -14.61
C ASN A 78 -25.20 17.79 -14.29
N SER A 79 -24.66 18.84 -14.89
CA SER A 79 -25.32 20.14 -15.07
C SER A 79 -25.98 20.17 -16.44
#